data_AF-A0A524JRL3-F1
#
_entry.id   AF-A0A524JRL3-F1
#
_cell.length_a   1.000
_cell.length_b   1.000
_cell.length_c   1.000
_cell.angle_alpha   90.00
_cell.angle_beta   90.00
_cell.angle_gamma   90.00
#
_symmetry.space_group_name_H-M   'P 1'
#
loop_
_entity.id
_entity.type
_entity.pdbx_description
1 polymer ?
#
loop_
_entity_poly.entity_id
_entity_poly.type
_entity_poly.pdbx_seq_one_letter_code
_entity_poly.pdbx_strand_id
1 'polypeptide(L)' 'MFPKNNYELMVEYNKWMDTNIYGVCLEIPDESRKKDLGAFFKSIHSTLNHIYLGDLAWIERLRDNKFTPRQIGKD' A
#
# COMPACT_ATOMS: atom_id res chain seq x y z
N MET A 1 27.77 5.65 14.44
CA MET A 1 27.02 6.28 13.34
C MET A 1 26.10 5.22 12.76
N PHE A 2 24.79 5.44 12.74
CA PHE A 2 23.89 4.52 12.04
C PHE A 2 24.27 4.56 10.56
N PRO A 3 24.51 3.42 9.90
CA PRO A 3 25.09 3.38 8.55
C PRO A 3 24.14 3.87 7.45
N LYS A 4 22.88 4.19 7.80
CA LYS A 4 21.82 4.55 6.86
C LYS A 4 21.19 5.88 7.23
N ASN A 5 20.85 6.67 6.21
CA ASN A 5 20.06 7.87 6.38
C ASN A 5 18.57 7.52 6.58
N ASN A 6 17.75 8.52 6.95
CA ASN A 6 16.34 8.32 7.24
C ASN A 6 15.56 7.73 6.04
N TYR A 7 15.89 8.12 4.80
CA TYR A 7 15.21 7.60 3.62
C TYR A 7 15.52 6.13 3.38
N GLU A 8 16.79 5.73 3.53
CA GLU A 8 17.21 4.33 3.43
C GLU A 8 16.53 3.47 4.48
N LEU A 9 16.44 3.97 5.73
CA LEU A 9 15.71 3.29 6.80
C LEU A 9 14.22 3.16 6.50
N MET A 10 13.59 4.21 5.94
CA MET A 10 12.17 4.19 5.57
C MET A 10 11.89 3.23 4.41
N VAL A 11 12.79 3.13 3.43
CA VAL A 11 12.66 2.15 2.33
C VAL A 11 12.69 0.72 2.86
N GLU A 12 13.62 0.42 3.77
CA GLU A 12 13.71 -0.91 4.39
C GLU A 12 12.51 -1.22 5.27
N TYR A 13 12.06 -0.23 6.04
CA TYR A 13 10.84 -0.36 6.83
C TYR A 13 9.62 -0.62 5.95
N ASN A 14 9.44 0.13 4.85
CA ASN A 14 8.30 -0.06 3.95
C ASN A 14 8.31 -1.47 3.37
N LYS A 15 9.48 -1.94 2.89
CA LYS A 15 9.64 -3.29 2.35
C LYS A 15 9.33 -4.38 3.40
N TRP A 16 9.79 -4.20 4.64
CA TRP A 16 9.49 -5.11 5.73
C TRP A 16 7.99 -5.12 6.06
N MET A 17 7.37 -3.94 6.15
CA MET A 17 5.96 -3.81 6.48
C MET A 17 5.06 -4.38 5.37
N ASP A 18 5.38 -4.12 4.10
CA ASP A 18 4.69 -4.71 2.96
C ASP A 18 4.72 -6.23 3.07
N THR A 19 5.89 -6.83 3.30
CA THR A 19 6.03 -8.29 3.44
C THR A 19 5.12 -8.85 4.54
N ASN A 20 5.09 -8.19 5.71
CA ASN A 20 4.28 -8.66 6.84
C ASN A 20 2.78 -8.47 6.59
N ILE A 21 2.36 -7.28 6.16
CA ILE A 21 0.94 -6.96 5.92
C ILE A 21 0.39 -7.86 4.82
N TYR A 22 1.07 -7.94 3.67
CA TYR A 22 0.62 -8.78 2.57
C TYR A 22 0.69 -10.26 2.94
N GLY A 23 1.70 -10.68 3.71
CA GLY A 23 1.79 -12.05 4.23
C GLY A 23 0.54 -12.47 5.01
N VAL A 24 0.10 -11.66 5.97
CA VAL A 24 -1.14 -11.92 6.73
C VAL A 24 -2.37 -11.82 5.83
N CYS A 25 -2.42 -10.83 4.93
CA CYS A 25 -3.58 -10.63 4.08
C CYS A 25 -3.79 -11.74 3.04
N LEU A 26 -2.74 -12.46 2.65
CA LEU A 26 -2.82 -13.62 1.77
C LEU A 26 -3.47 -14.83 2.43
N GLU A 27 -3.46 -14.91 3.76
CA GLU A 27 -4.14 -15.96 4.52
C GLU A 27 -5.65 -15.69 4.70
N ILE A 28 -6.10 -14.47 4.40
CA ILE A 28 -7.51 -14.07 4.52
C ILE A 28 -8.24 -14.43 3.21
N PRO A 29 -9.37 -15.17 3.26
CA PRO A 29 -10.20 -15.43 2.09
C PRO A 29 -10.62 -14.14 1.39
N ASP A 30 -10.68 -14.14 0.06
CA ASP A 30 -10.90 -12.92 -0.73
C ASP A 30 -12.20 -12.19 -0.34
N GLU A 31 -13.29 -12.93 -0.18
CA GLU A 31 -14.58 -12.40 0.30
C GLU A 31 -14.46 -11.70 1.66
N SER A 32 -13.73 -12.31 2.60
CA SER A 32 -13.50 -11.73 3.93
C SER A 32 -12.63 -10.48 3.87
N ARG A 33 -11.62 -10.47 2.99
CA ARG A 33 -10.71 -9.33 2.81
C ARG A 33 -11.42 -8.14 2.16
N LYS A 34 -12.38 -8.40 1.26
CA LYS A 34 -13.19 -7.39 0.55
C LYS A 34 -14.45 -6.97 1.30
N LYS A 35 -14.88 -7.71 2.32
CA LYS A 35 -16.03 -7.39 3.16
C LYS A 35 -15.94 -5.98 3.76
N ASP A 36 -17.05 -5.25 3.73
CA ASP A 36 -17.19 -3.99 4.47
C ASP A 36 -17.19 -4.25 5.97
N LEU A 37 -16.21 -3.68 6.67
CA LEU A 37 -16.00 -3.75 8.11
C LEU A 37 -16.18 -2.37 8.78
N GLY A 38 -16.71 -1.37 8.07
CA GLY A 38 -16.98 -0.03 8.61
C GLY A 38 -15.76 0.88 8.72
N ALA A 39 -14.63 0.52 8.13
CA ALA A 39 -13.46 1.39 8.04
C ALA A 39 -13.70 2.56 7.06
N PHE A 40 -12.83 3.57 7.05
CA PHE A 40 -12.95 4.70 6.11
C PHE A 40 -12.99 4.26 4.64
N PHE A 41 -12.14 3.30 4.26
CA PHE A 41 -12.16 2.66 2.94
C PHE A 41 -13.02 1.40 2.90
N LYS A 42 -13.89 1.19 3.89
CA LYS A 42 -14.83 0.06 4.04
C LYS A 42 -14.18 -1.28 4.38
N SER A 43 -13.24 -1.75 3.57
CA SER A 43 -12.63 -3.08 3.70
C SER A 43 -11.12 -3.06 3.87
N ILE A 44 -10.55 -4.20 4.27
CA ILE A 44 -9.09 -4.40 4.32
C ILE A 44 -8.53 -4.22 2.90
N HIS A 45 -9.14 -4.87 1.92
CA HIS A 45 -8.73 -4.81 0.52
C HIS A 45 -8.71 -3.37 -0.01
N SER A 46 -9.79 -2.61 0.19
CA SER A 46 -9.90 -1.23 -0.28
C SER A 46 -8.93 -0.29 0.44
N THR A 47 -8.60 -0.55 1.71
CA THR A 47 -7.57 0.20 2.44
C THR A 47 -6.18 -0.03 1.84
N LEU A 48 -5.80 -1.28 1.56
CA LEU A 48 -4.53 -1.60 0.92
C LEU A 48 -4.45 -1.02 -0.49
N ASN A 49 -5.54 -1.09 -1.24
CA ASN A 49 -5.67 -0.47 -2.56
C ASN A 49 -5.45 1.05 -2.51
N HIS A 50 -5.92 1.73 -1.48
CA HIS A 50 -5.65 3.16 -1.29
C HIS A 50 -4.16 3.45 -1.03
N ILE A 51 -3.51 2.65 -0.16
CA ILE A 51 -2.08 2.78 0.13
C ILE A 51 -1.27 2.59 -1.17
N TYR A 52 -1.56 1.52 -1.92
CA TYR A 52 -0.91 1.22 -3.19
C TYR A 52 -1.07 2.34 -4.22
N LEU A 53 -2.28 2.92 -4.34
CA LEU A 53 -2.50 4.09 -5.20
C LEU A 53 -1.63 5.28 -4.77
N GLY A 54 -1.53 5.53 -3.46
CA GLY A 54 -0.70 6.59 -2.89
C GLY A 54 0.78 6.43 -3.27
N ASP A 55 1.31 5.22 -3.13
CA ASP A 55 2.71 4.91 -3.46
C ASP A 55 2.98 5.15 -4.95
N LEU A 56 2.13 4.64 -5.83
CA LEU A 56 2.26 4.88 -7.27
C LEU A 56 2.18 6.38 -7.61
N ALA A 57 1.26 7.10 -6.96
CA ALA A 57 1.06 8.51 -7.18
C ALA A 57 2.29 9.35 -6.79
N TRP A 58 2.99 8.97 -5.72
CA TRP A 58 4.22 9.64 -5.30
C TRP A 58 5.42 9.21 -6.14
N ILE A 59 5.56 7.92 -6.46
CA ILE A 59 6.66 7.44 -7.30
C ILE A 59 6.63 8.09 -8.69
N GLU A 60 5.46 8.21 -9.32
CA GLU A 60 5.34 8.88 -10.62
C GLU A 60 5.65 10.38 -10.55
N ARG A 61 5.26 11.04 -9.46
CA ARG A 61 5.58 12.45 -9.24
C ARG A 61 7.07 12.67 -9.00
N LEU A 62 7.70 11.82 -8.20
CA LEU A 62 9.13 11.92 -7.92
C LEU A 62 9.98 11.59 -9.15
N ARG A 63 9.52 10.65 -9.99
CA ARG A 63 10.24 10.25 -11.20
C ARG A 63 10.09 11.27 -12.34
N ASP A 64 8.85 11.65 -12.66
CA ASP A 64 8.54 12.39 -13.89
C ASP A 64 7.67 13.64 -13.66
N ASN A 65 7.35 13.97 -12.40
CA ASN A 65 6.33 14.96 -12.03
C ASN A 65 4.97 14.71 -12.70
N LYS A 66 4.60 13.42 -12.83
CA LYS A 66 3.35 12.98 -13.46
C LYS A 66 2.46 12.24 -12.47
N PHE A 67 1.18 12.13 -12.82
CA PHE A 67 0.24 11.23 -12.18
C PHE A 67 -0.69 10.65 -13.24
N THR A 68 -0.75 9.33 -13.32
CA THR A 68 -1.68 8.61 -14.19
C THR A 68 -2.87 8.16 -13.37
N PRO A 69 -4.08 8.70 -13.60
CA PRO A 69 -5.28 8.26 -12.91
C PRO A 69 -5.53 6.78 -13.15
N ARG A 70 -5.75 6.01 -12.07
CA ARG A 70 -6.11 4.59 -12.13
C ARG A 70 -7.45 4.39 -11.48
N GLN A 71 -8.26 3.51 -12.06
CA GLN A 71 -9.43 2.98 -11.37
C GLN A 71 -8.94 1.87 -10.44
N ILE A 72 -9.15 2.07 -9.15
CA ILE A 72 -8.74 1.18 -8.07
C ILE A 72 -10.04 0.68 -7.40
N GLY A 73 -10.15 -0.61 -7.12
CA GLY A 73 -11.36 -1.24 -6.56
C GLY A 73 -12.40 -1.66 -7.60
N LYS A 74 -11.94 -2.16 -8.76
CA LYS A 74 -12.81 -2.77 -9.80
C LYS A 74 -12.80 -4.31 -9.76
N ASP A 75 -12.14 -4.84 -8.75
CA ASP A 75 -11.87 -6.22 -8.43
C ASP A 75 -12.70 -6.71 -7.24
#